data_AF-A0A1C6BY46-F1
#
_entry.id   AF-A0A1C6BY46-F1
#
_cell.length_a   1.000
_cell.length_b   1.000
_cell.length_c   1.000
_cell.angle_alpha   90.00
_cell.angle_beta   90.00
_cell.angle_gamma   90.00
#
_symmetry.space_group_name_H-M   'P 1'
#
loop_
_entity.id
_entity.type
_entity.pdbx_description
1 polymer ?
#
loop_
_entity_poly.entity_id
_entity_poly.type
_entity_poly.pdbx_seq_one_letter_code
_entity_poly.pdbx_strand_id
1 'polypeptide(L)'
;MTFFARRSIIRLEKESKLSIRSRKGYVVKNRLEELRKQRGIKQEDLATALEVSRQTIGSLENGRYNPSIMLAFKIARYFQMSIEEIFIYEEESK
;
A
#
# COMPACT_ATOMS: atom_id res chain seq x y z
N MET A 1 9.64 -50.41 5.80
CA MET A 1 10.16 -49.03 5.98
C MET A 1 9.77 -48.11 4.80
N THR A 2 8.49 -48.01 4.40
CA THR A 2 8.08 -47.18 3.24
C THR A 2 6.77 -46.39 3.43
N PHE A 3 6.28 -46.22 4.66
CA PHE A 3 5.02 -45.50 4.92
C PHE A 3 5.21 -44.08 5.49
N PHE A 4 6.40 -43.73 5.97
CA PHE A 4 6.64 -42.42 6.62
C PHE A 4 6.95 -41.28 5.63
N ALA A 5 7.64 -41.56 4.51
CA ALA A 5 8.05 -40.52 3.57
C ALA A 5 6.91 -39.98 2.68
N ARG A 6 5.92 -40.80 2.32
CA ARG A 6 4.77 -40.36 1.50
C ARG A 6 3.83 -39.40 2.25
N ARG A 7 3.73 -39.52 3.58
CA ARG A 7 2.91 -38.62 4.41
C ARG A 7 3.48 -37.19 4.49
N SER A 8 4.81 -37.05 4.45
CA SER A 8 5.48 -35.74 4.49
C SER A 8 5.34 -34.97 3.18
N ILE A 9 5.36 -35.66 2.03
CA ILE A 9 5.21 -35.02 0.70
C ILE A 9 3.80 -34.44 0.52
N ILE A 10 2.75 -35.17 0.94
CA ILE A 10 1.36 -34.68 0.88
C ILE A 10 1.15 -33.44 1.78
N ARG A 11 1.87 -33.35 2.91
CA ARG A 11 1.80 -32.21 3.83
C ARG A 11 2.46 -30.96 3.21
N LEU A 12 3.61 -31.10 2.58
CA LEU A 12 4.31 -30.01 1.89
C LEU A 12 3.56 -29.50 0.64
N GLU A 13 2.92 -30.38 -0.14
CA GLU A 13 2.05 -29.95 -1.24
C GLU A 13 0.76 -29.26 -0.77
N LYS A 14 0.25 -29.63 0.43
CA LYS A 14 -0.90 -28.93 1.03
C LYS A 14 -0.51 -27.53 1.52
N GLU A 15 0.68 -27.37 2.09
CA GLU A 15 1.20 -26.09 2.57
C GLU A 15 1.52 -25.12 1.41
N SER A 16 2.06 -25.62 0.29
CA SER A 16 2.27 -24.80 -0.92
C SER A 16 0.95 -24.38 -1.59
N LYS A 17 -0.09 -25.24 -1.55
CA LYS A 17 -1.45 -24.88 -2.00
C LYS A 17 -2.19 -23.97 -1.02
N LEU A 18 -1.76 -23.89 0.25
CA LEU A 18 -2.32 -23.00 1.26
C LEU A 18 -1.74 -21.58 1.16
N SER A 19 -0.46 -21.42 0.80
CA SER A 19 0.15 -20.08 0.61
C SER A 19 -0.35 -19.36 -0.65
N ILE A 20 -0.96 -20.09 -1.60
CA ILE A 20 -1.47 -19.54 -2.87
C ILE A 20 -2.98 -19.20 -2.81
N ARG A 21 -3.70 -19.59 -1.74
CA ARG A 21 -5.14 -19.28 -1.57
C ARG A 21 -5.38 -17.95 -0.84
N SER A 22 -5.01 -16.85 -1.49
CA SER A 22 -5.87 -15.65 -1.57
C SER A 22 -5.35 -14.72 -2.65
N ARG A 23 -5.89 -14.89 -3.85
CA ARG A 23 -6.02 -13.81 -4.84
C ARG A 23 -7.05 -12.79 -4.30
N LYS A 24 -6.76 -12.13 -3.19
CA LYS A 24 -7.40 -10.86 -2.85
C LYS A 24 -6.59 -9.81 -3.59
N GLY A 25 -7.17 -9.24 -4.64
CA GLY A 25 -6.67 -7.99 -5.19
C GLY A 25 -6.89 -6.93 -4.13
N TYR A 26 -5.86 -6.14 -3.84
CA TYR A 26 -6.00 -4.98 -2.97
C TYR A 26 -5.88 -3.74 -3.84
N VAL A 27 -6.89 -2.89 -3.79
CA VAL A 27 -6.86 -1.60 -4.48
C VAL A 27 -6.54 -0.56 -3.42
N VAL A 28 -5.42 0.13 -3.60
CA VAL A 28 -5.04 1.26 -2.75
C VAL A 28 -5.52 2.53 -3.45
N LYS A 29 -6.63 3.08 -2.97
CA LYS A 29 -7.03 4.45 -3.35
C LYS A 29 -6.28 5.42 -2.46
N ASN A 30 -5.85 6.56 -2.99
CA ASN A 30 -5.24 7.62 -2.19
C ASN A 30 -6.00 8.93 -2.38
N ARG A 31 -6.10 9.74 -1.33
CA ARG A 31 -6.76 11.05 -1.31
C ARG A 31 -5.78 12.20 -1.32
N LEU A 32 -4.50 11.95 -1.64
CA LEU A 32 -3.45 12.94 -1.47
C LEU A 32 -3.70 14.21 -2.29
N GLU A 33 -4.09 14.04 -3.57
CA GLU A 33 -4.37 15.16 -4.46
C GLU A 33 -5.57 15.99 -3.97
N GLU A 34 -6.63 15.30 -3.52
CA GLU A 34 -7.83 15.92 -2.97
C GLU A 34 -7.49 16.79 -1.75
N LEU A 35 -6.79 16.21 -0.77
CA LEU A 35 -6.38 16.89 0.47
C LEU A 35 -5.45 18.07 0.19
N ARG A 36 -4.50 17.90 -0.75
CA ARG A 36 -3.58 18.96 -1.16
C ARG A 36 -4.37 20.14 -1.78
N LYS A 37 -5.30 19.85 -2.70
CA LYS A 37 -6.12 20.87 -3.37
C LYS A 37 -7.07 21.57 -2.40
N GLN A 38 -7.70 20.85 -1.48
CA GLN A 38 -8.57 21.42 -0.44
C GLN A 38 -7.85 22.44 0.44
N ARG A 39 -6.55 22.26 0.68
CA ARG A 39 -5.72 23.19 1.46
C ARG A 39 -4.99 24.24 0.61
N GLY A 40 -5.21 24.28 -0.70
CA GLY A 40 -4.55 25.23 -1.61
C GLY A 40 -3.04 25.03 -1.76
N ILE A 41 -2.53 23.83 -1.49
CA ILE A 41 -1.09 23.53 -1.47
C ILE A 41 -0.63 23.16 -2.88
N LYS A 42 0.53 23.62 -3.34
CA LYS A 42 1.11 23.18 -4.63
C LYS A 42 1.90 21.88 -4.46
N GLN A 43 2.10 21.14 -5.55
CA GLN A 43 2.91 19.92 -5.51
C GLN A 43 4.35 20.22 -5.09
N GLU A 44 4.93 21.33 -5.53
CA GLU A 44 6.28 21.75 -5.13
C GLU A 44 6.38 22.01 -3.61
N ASP A 45 5.38 22.66 -3.02
CA ASP A 45 5.36 23.00 -1.60
C ASP A 45 5.27 21.73 -0.74
N LEU A 46 4.38 20.81 -1.12
CA LEU A 46 4.23 19.52 -0.44
C LEU A 46 5.50 18.65 -0.58
N ALA A 47 6.11 18.64 -1.77
CA ALA A 47 7.35 17.92 -2.02
C ALA A 47 8.49 18.43 -1.13
N THR A 48 8.61 19.76 -1.02
CA THR A 48 9.59 20.43 -0.16
C THR A 48 9.36 20.06 1.31
N ALA A 49 8.12 20.14 1.79
CA ALA A 49 7.79 19.81 3.18
C ALA A 49 8.03 18.34 3.56
N LEU A 50 7.94 17.42 2.58
CA LEU A 50 8.13 15.98 2.80
C LEU A 50 9.56 15.50 2.46
N GLU A 51 10.41 16.41 1.96
CA GLU A 51 11.78 16.14 1.50
C GLU A 51 11.83 15.10 0.37
N VAL A 52 10.94 15.25 -0.61
CA VAL A 52 10.87 14.39 -1.81
C VAL A 52 10.84 15.24 -3.07
N SER A 53 10.98 14.61 -4.24
CA SER A 53 10.85 15.32 -5.51
C SER A 53 9.38 15.66 -5.80
N ARG A 54 9.13 16.74 -6.55
CA ARG A 54 7.80 17.04 -7.09
C ARG A 54 7.22 15.86 -7.89
N GLN A 55 8.07 15.14 -8.63
CA GLN A 55 7.68 13.94 -9.39
C GLN A 55 7.20 12.81 -8.48
N THR A 56 7.77 12.69 -7.27
CA THR A 56 7.34 11.74 -6.24
C THR A 56 5.90 12.03 -5.84
N ILE A 57 5.59 13.29 -5.52
CA ILE A 57 4.21 13.72 -5.20
C ILE A 57 3.27 13.43 -6.37
N GLY A 58 3.61 13.86 -7.58
CA GLY A 58 2.75 13.63 -8.75
C GLY A 58 2.54 12.14 -9.06
N SER A 59 3.56 11.30 -8.89
CA SER A 59 3.44 9.86 -9.11
C SER A 59 2.58 9.19 -8.04
N LEU A 60 2.65 9.68 -6.79
CA LEU A 60 1.85 9.21 -5.67
C LEU A 60 0.38 9.60 -5.83
N GLU A 61 0.10 10.86 -6.19
CA GLU A 61 -1.25 11.36 -6.48
C GLU A 61 -1.92 10.55 -7.59
N ASN A 62 -1.19 10.26 -8.67
CA ASN A 62 -1.68 9.44 -9.79
C ASN A 62 -1.70 7.92 -9.51
N GLY A 63 -1.38 7.48 -8.29
CA GLY A 63 -1.41 6.06 -7.91
C GLY A 63 -0.41 5.18 -8.65
N ARG A 64 0.70 5.76 -9.17
CA ARG A 64 1.72 5.00 -9.93
C ARG A 64 2.50 4.03 -9.04
N TYR A 65 2.53 4.27 -7.73
CA TYR A 65 3.18 3.40 -6.75
C TYR A 65 2.61 3.63 -5.35
N ASN A 66 2.81 2.66 -4.46
CA ASN A 66 2.46 2.77 -3.05
C ASN A 66 3.59 3.46 -2.27
N PRO A 67 3.30 4.42 -1.38
CA PRO A 67 4.33 5.10 -0.61
C PRO A 67 5.04 4.11 0.31
N SER A 68 6.32 4.37 0.61
CA SER A 68 6.97 3.67 1.71
C SER A 68 6.25 3.99 3.01
N ILE A 69 6.34 3.09 4.01
CA ILE A 69 5.73 3.31 5.33
C ILE A 69 6.19 4.65 5.94
N MET A 70 7.46 5.03 5.75
CA MET A 70 8.02 6.28 6.22
C MET A 70 7.39 7.50 5.53
N LEU A 71 7.19 7.44 4.21
CA LEU A 71 6.52 8.52 3.47
C LEU A 71 5.05 8.63 3.86
N ALA A 72 4.36 7.51 4.07
CA ALA A 72 2.98 7.50 4.54
C ALA A 72 2.85 8.19 5.91
N PHE A 73 3.74 7.90 6.86
CA PHE A 73 3.78 8.59 8.16
C PHE A 73 4.10 10.09 8.03
N LYS A 74 5.06 10.48 7.17
CA LYS A 74 5.35 11.90 6.92
C LYS A 74 4.11 12.64 6.41
N ILE A 75 3.40 12.03 5.44
CA ILE A 75 2.17 12.58 4.86
C ILE A 75 1.07 12.68 5.91
N ALA A 76 0.81 11.62 6.66
CA ALA A 76 -0.18 11.60 7.75
C ALA A 76 0.07 12.72 8.77
N ARG A 77 1.33 12.89 9.21
CA ARG A 77 1.71 13.97 10.13
C ARG A 77 1.53 15.36 9.52
N TYR A 78 1.91 15.55 8.26
CA TYR A 78 1.75 16.82 7.56
C TYR A 78 0.27 17.24 7.48
N PHE A 79 -0.62 16.28 7.16
CA PHE A 79 -2.05 16.55 7.10
C PHE A 79 -2.76 16.50 8.46
N GLN A 80 -2.10 16.04 9.53
CA GLN A 80 -2.70 15.79 10.85
C GLN A 80 -3.88 14.81 10.76
N MET A 81 -3.71 13.75 9.99
CA MET A 81 -4.71 12.71 9.74
C MET A 81 -4.08 11.34 9.94
N SER A 82 -4.91 10.31 10.11
CA SER A 82 -4.44 8.93 10.12
C SER A 82 -4.00 8.49 8.72
N ILE A 83 -3.18 7.44 8.63
CA ILE A 83 -2.73 6.90 7.34
C ILE A 83 -3.93 6.38 6.54
N GLU A 84 -4.87 5.73 7.22
CA GLU A 84 -6.08 5.12 6.67
C GLU A 84 -7.06 6.15 6.09
N GLU A 85 -7.05 7.38 6.62
CA GLU A 85 -7.86 8.48 6.06
C GLU A 85 -7.31 9.01 4.73
N ILE A 86 -6.01 8.81 4.47
CA ILE A 86 -5.30 9.29 3.28
C ILE A 86 -5.12 8.17 2.24
N PHE A 87 -4.77 6.97 2.69
CA PHE A 87 -4.50 5.79 1.87
C PHE A 87 -5.51 4.70 2.22
N ILE A 88 -6.56 4.62 1.42
CA ILE A 88 -7.68 3.71 1.63
C ILE A 88 -7.32 2.35 1.05
N TYR A 89 -7.20 1.37 1.94
CA TYR A 89 -6.98 -0.03 1.60
C TYR A 89 -8.33 -0.73 1.50
N GLU A 90 -8.81 -0.96 0.28
CA GLU A 90 -10.02 -1.75 0.04
C GLU A 90 -9.62 -3.18 -0.31
N GLU A 91 -10.15 -4.14 0.46
CA GLU A 91 -10.15 -5.54 0.02
C GLU A 91 -11.17 -5.69 -1.09
N GLU A 92 -10.77 -6.18 -2.28
CA GLU A 92 -11.76 -6.59 -3.27
C GLU A 92 -12.56 -7.77 -2.69
N SER A 93 -13.77 -7.48 -2.23
CA SER A 93 -14.80 -8.48 -1.99
C SER A 93 -15.25 -9.02 -3.35
N LYS A 94 -14.88 -10.27 -3.64
CA LYS A 94 -15.37 -11.02 -4.80
C LYS A 94 -16.88 -11.20 -4.78
#